data_AF-A0A261BWN8-F1
#
_entry.id   AF-A0A261BWN8-F1
#
_cell.length_a   1.000
_cell.length_b   1.000
_cell.length_c   1.000
_cell.angle_alpha   90.00
_cell.angle_beta   90.00
_cell.angle_gamma   90.00
#
_symmetry.space_group_name_H-M   'P 1'
#
loop_
_entity.id
_entity.type
_entity.pdbx_description
1 polymer ?
#
loop_
_entity_poly.entity_id
_entity_poly.type
_entity_poly.pdbx_seq_one_letter_code
_entity_poly.pdbx_strand_id
1 'polypeptide(L)'
;MRTSSTNVLMIGIAISDICTMLTTIYKHKQLVDIENPECVTSTLKYKIYMDLVAWSFHDHFRRCSSWMGVLMATVRLVIMKKTTANRHQNWSKPPIGYCLTALVFCVSAILSSFYSSRFLIVENRTFSLPINCAEYQDVTSRPPYSVMLTPLFSFDNMIVLRVYVMFDAIVTKVI
;
A
#
# COMPACT_ATOMS: atom_id res chain seq x y z
N MET A 1 -7.34 -32.49 5.41
CA MET A 1 -7.46 -31.07 5.84
C MET A 1 -8.87 -30.58 5.52
N ARG A 2 -9.66 -30.11 6.50
CA ARG A 2 -10.93 -29.44 6.18
C ARG A 2 -10.60 -28.12 5.47
N THR A 3 -10.99 -28.00 4.21
CA THR A 3 -10.96 -26.76 3.45
C THR A 3 -11.94 -25.78 4.11
N SER A 4 -11.42 -24.89 4.95
CA SER A 4 -12.17 -23.86 5.65
C SER A 4 -11.85 -22.49 5.06
N SER A 5 -12.79 -21.54 5.17
CA SER A 5 -12.56 -20.12 4.85
C SER A 5 -11.30 -19.55 5.51
N THR A 6 -10.94 -20.01 6.70
CA THR A 6 -9.70 -19.63 7.40
C THR A 6 -8.44 -20.02 6.64
N ASN A 7 -8.43 -21.13 5.93
CA ASN A 7 -7.26 -21.58 5.18
C ASN A 7 -7.06 -20.73 3.92
N VAL A 8 -8.17 -20.34 3.27
CA VAL A 8 -8.14 -19.41 2.14
C VAL A 8 -7.57 -18.05 2.58
N LEU A 9 -8.03 -17.53 3.72
CA LEU A 9 -7.50 -16.30 4.30
C LEU A 9 -6.01 -16.42 4.66
N MET A 10 -5.57 -17.54 5.24
CA MET A 10 -4.14 -17.76 5.54
C MET A 10 -3.26 -17.76 4.29
N ILE A 11 -3.72 -18.38 3.20
CA ILE A 11 -3.00 -18.37 1.91
C ILE A 11 -2.91 -16.94 1.37
N GLY A 12 -4.01 -16.17 1.43
CA GLY A 12 -4.02 -14.76 1.00
C GLY A 12 -3.03 -13.89 1.78
N ILE A 13 -2.95 -14.07 3.09
CA ILE A 13 -1.97 -13.38 3.96
C ILE A 13 -0.55 -13.76 3.55
N ALA A 14 -0.25 -15.05 3.43
CA ALA A 14 1.09 -15.51 3.07
C ALA A 14 1.57 -14.94 1.72
N ILE A 15 0.68 -14.90 0.71
CA ILE A 15 0.99 -14.30 -0.59
C ILE A 15 1.27 -12.79 -0.43
N SER A 16 0.43 -12.09 0.34
CA SER A 16 0.59 -10.65 0.57
C SER A 16 1.91 -10.34 1.29
N ASP A 17 2.26 -11.13 2.31
CA ASP A 17 3.50 -10.96 3.07
C ASP A 17 4.73 -11.20 2.17
N ILE A 18 4.72 -12.24 1.35
CA ILE A 18 5.79 -12.47 0.36
C ILE A 18 5.92 -11.27 -0.59
N CYS A 19 4.81 -10.74 -1.11
CA CYS A 19 4.84 -9.55 -1.96
C CYS A 19 5.38 -8.31 -1.24
N THR A 20 5.02 -8.09 0.03
CA THR A 20 5.57 -6.97 0.82
C THR A 20 7.08 -7.11 1.06
N MET A 21 7.55 -8.32 1.36
CA MET A 21 8.99 -8.57 1.53
C MET A 21 9.76 -8.33 0.24
N LEU A 22 9.26 -8.83 -0.89
CA LEU A 22 9.89 -8.60 -2.21
C LEU A 22 9.98 -7.11 -2.56
N THR A 23 8.90 -6.35 -2.34
CA THR A 23 8.89 -4.91 -2.60
C THR A 23 9.76 -4.13 -1.61
N THR A 24 9.91 -4.60 -0.36
CA THR A 24 10.84 -4.02 0.62
C THR A 24 12.30 -4.20 0.19
N ILE A 25 12.66 -5.40 -0.27
CA ILE A 25 14.01 -5.67 -0.80
C ILE A 25 14.31 -4.77 -2.00
N TYR A 26 13.33 -4.62 -2.90
CA TYR A 26 13.46 -3.72 -4.06
C TYR A 26 13.73 -2.27 -3.63
N LYS A 27 12.95 -1.74 -2.68
CA LYS A 27 13.13 -0.39 -2.12
C LYS A 27 14.51 -0.20 -1.49
N HIS A 28 14.97 -1.16 -0.69
CA HIS A 28 16.27 -1.09 -0.03
C HIS A 28 17.43 -1.09 -1.03
N LYS A 29 17.32 -1.87 -2.12
CA LYS A 29 18.35 -1.89 -3.19
C LYS A 29 18.35 -0.64 -4.06
N GLN A 30 17.20 0.00 -4.27
CA GLN A 30 17.08 1.21 -5.08
C GLN A 30 17.19 2.52 -4.27
N LEU A 31 17.37 2.43 -2.94
CA LEU A 31 17.51 3.58 -2.01
C LEU A 31 16.36 4.60 -2.14
N VAL A 32 15.15 4.13 -2.47
CA VAL A 32 13.98 4.99 -2.67
C VAL A 32 13.23 5.08 -1.35
N ASP A 33 13.64 6.03 -0.51
CA ASP A 33 13.02 6.22 0.80
C ASP A 33 11.67 6.95 0.68
N ILE A 34 10.65 6.43 1.38
CA ILE A 34 9.28 6.98 1.35
C ILE A 34 9.21 8.33 2.07
N GLU A 35 10.11 8.55 3.04
CA GLU A 35 10.09 9.76 3.87
C GLU A 35 10.47 11.03 3.08
N ASN A 36 11.24 10.88 1.99
CA ASN A 36 11.72 12.00 1.18
C ASN A 36 11.35 11.85 -0.31
N PRO A 37 10.07 11.96 -0.68
CA PRO A 37 9.63 11.82 -2.08
C PRO A 37 10.26 12.88 -3.01
N GLU A 38 10.72 14.00 -2.47
CA GLU A 38 11.40 15.08 -3.21
C GLU A 38 12.79 14.69 -3.71
N CYS A 39 13.36 13.63 -3.14
CA CYS A 39 14.63 13.04 -3.49
C CYS A 39 14.49 11.89 -4.49
N VAL A 40 13.29 11.58 -5.00
CA VAL A 40 13.14 10.60 -6.09
C VAL A 40 13.37 11.29 -7.42
N THR A 41 14.53 11.03 -8.02
CA THR A 41 14.87 11.53 -9.35
C THR A 41 15.50 10.44 -10.19
N SER A 42 15.35 10.57 -11.51
CA SER A 42 15.95 9.64 -12.45
C SER A 42 16.19 10.35 -13.79
N THR A 43 17.18 9.85 -14.53
CA THR A 43 17.40 10.19 -15.93
C THR A 43 16.37 9.55 -16.86
N LEU A 44 15.75 8.45 -16.42
CA LEU A 44 14.77 7.69 -17.17
C LEU A 44 13.39 7.80 -16.53
N LYS A 45 12.41 8.27 -17.30
CA LYS A 45 10.99 8.37 -16.91
C LYS A 45 10.41 7.02 -16.45
N TYR A 46 10.78 5.92 -17.13
CA TYR A 46 10.29 4.58 -16.80
C TYR A 46 10.68 4.14 -15.37
N LYS A 47 11.88 4.52 -14.90
CA LYS A 47 12.36 4.15 -13.57
C LYS A 47 11.48 4.76 -12.47
N ILE A 48 11.10 6.02 -12.64
CA ILE A 48 10.22 6.72 -11.69
C ILE A 48 8.83 6.06 -11.65
N TYR A 49 8.28 5.69 -12.81
CA TYR A 49 7.02 4.94 -12.83
C TYR A 49 7.13 3.61 -12.09
N MET A 50 8.22 2.85 -12.29
CA MET A 50 8.45 1.58 -11.60
C MET A 50 8.55 1.78 -10.09
N ASP A 51 9.24 2.83 -9.64
CA ASP A 51 9.39 3.16 -8.21
C ASP A 51 8.03 3.53 -7.59
N LEU A 52 7.25 4.41 -8.23
CA LEU A 52 5.89 4.78 -7.80
C LEU A 52 4.96 3.56 -7.72
N VAL A 53 5.02 2.70 -8.72
CA VAL A 53 4.22 1.48 -8.77
C VAL A 53 4.66 0.51 -7.66
N ALA A 54 5.96 0.32 -7.45
CA ALA A 54 6.49 -0.53 -6.37
C ALA A 54 6.07 -0.02 -4.99
N TRP A 55 6.04 1.31 -4.79
CA TRP A 55 5.54 1.94 -3.58
C TRP A 55 4.05 1.66 -3.36
N SER A 56 3.24 1.87 -4.40
CA SER A 56 1.80 1.60 -4.37
C SER A 56 1.47 0.14 -4.07
N PHE A 57 2.22 -0.79 -4.68
CA PHE A 57 2.07 -2.22 -4.41
C PHE A 57 2.44 -2.61 -2.99
N HIS A 58 3.55 -2.10 -2.48
CA HIS A 58 3.99 -2.38 -1.11
C HIS A 58 2.90 -2.01 -0.09
N ASP A 59 2.37 -0.79 -0.18
CA ASP A 59 1.38 -0.30 0.76
C ASP A 59 0.04 -1.04 0.60
N HIS A 60 -0.32 -1.39 -0.64
CA HIS A 60 -1.49 -2.20 -0.94
C HIS A 60 -1.42 -3.59 -0.30
N PHE A 61 -0.33 -4.35 -0.52
CA PHE A 61 -0.19 -5.69 0.04
C PHE A 61 -0.09 -5.68 1.57
N ARG A 62 0.56 -4.67 2.16
CA ARG A 62 0.64 -4.52 3.61
C ARG A 62 -0.75 -4.31 4.23
N ARG A 63 -1.56 -3.43 3.65
CA ARG A 63 -2.95 -3.21 4.08
C ARG A 63 -3.79 -4.48 3.90
N CYS A 64 -3.70 -5.14 2.74
CA CYS A 64 -4.40 -6.40 2.49
C CYS A 64 -4.10 -7.48 3.54
N SER A 65 -2.82 -7.67 3.88
CA SER A 65 -2.40 -8.66 4.89
C SER A 65 -3.04 -8.38 6.26
N SER A 66 -2.96 -7.13 6.74
CA SER A 66 -3.55 -6.74 8.04
C SER A 66 -5.07 -6.97 8.10
N TRP A 67 -5.81 -6.52 7.08
CA TRP A 67 -7.27 -6.69 7.01
C TRP A 67 -7.70 -8.15 6.89
N MET A 68 -6.97 -8.95 6.11
CA MET A 68 -7.21 -10.40 6.06
C MET A 68 -6.93 -11.07 7.40
N GLY A 69 -5.93 -10.61 8.16
CA GLY A 69 -5.64 -11.06 9.52
C GLY A 69 -6.81 -10.81 10.47
N VAL A 70 -7.35 -9.59 10.48
CA VAL A 70 -8.56 -9.25 11.27
C VAL A 70 -9.75 -10.11 10.85
N LEU A 71 -10.00 -10.24 9.54
CA LEU A 71 -11.09 -11.07 9.05
C LEU A 71 -10.94 -12.54 9.45
N MET A 72 -9.72 -13.07 9.46
CA MET A 72 -9.48 -14.43 9.95
C MET A 72 -9.84 -14.57 11.44
N ALA A 73 -9.45 -13.61 12.28
CA ALA A 73 -9.78 -13.62 13.69
C ALA A 73 -11.29 -13.52 13.92
N THR A 74 -11.97 -12.61 13.22
CA THR A 74 -13.45 -12.47 13.31
C THR A 74 -14.17 -13.74 12.87
N VAL A 75 -13.77 -14.37 11.76
CA VAL A 75 -14.33 -15.64 11.29
C VAL A 75 -14.17 -16.73 12.36
N ARG A 76 -13.00 -16.85 12.99
CA ARG A 76 -12.77 -17.81 14.09
C ARG A 76 -13.67 -17.52 15.29
N LEU A 77 -13.81 -16.26 15.70
CA LEU A 77 -14.69 -15.86 16.80
C LEU A 77 -16.16 -16.18 16.50
N VAL A 78 -16.63 -15.90 15.28
CA VAL A 78 -18.01 -16.19 14.86
C VAL A 78 -18.27 -17.70 14.87
N ILE A 79 -17.32 -18.50 14.35
CA ILE A 79 -17.42 -19.96 14.36
C ILE A 79 -17.47 -20.48 15.81
N MET A 80 -16.59 -20.01 16.68
CA MET A 80 -16.46 -20.50 18.06
C MET A 80 -17.61 -20.06 18.97
N LYS A 81 -18.13 -18.83 18.81
CA LYS A 81 -19.20 -18.28 19.66
C LYS A 81 -20.60 -18.81 19.31
N LYS A 82 -20.82 -19.30 18.09
CA LYS A 82 -22.15 -19.73 17.61
C LYS A 82 -22.20 -21.17 17.08
N THR A 83 -21.38 -22.05 17.64
CA THR A 83 -21.36 -23.49 17.32
C THR A 83 -22.72 -24.20 17.50
N THR A 84 -23.66 -23.62 18.26
CA THR A 84 -24.99 -24.18 18.56
C THR A 84 -26.06 -23.91 17.48
N ALA A 85 -25.83 -22.99 16.53
CA ALA A 85 -26.83 -22.63 15.52
C ALA A 85 -26.36 -23.00 14.10
N ASN A 86 -26.94 -24.06 13.51
CA ASN A 86 -26.67 -24.60 12.16
C ASN A 86 -26.62 -23.55 11.03
N ARG A 87 -27.23 -22.37 11.22
CA ARG A 87 -27.27 -21.26 10.25
C ARG A 87 -25.89 -20.68 9.89
N HIS A 88 -24.87 -20.81 10.74
CA HIS A 88 -23.56 -20.15 10.55
C HIS A 88 -22.45 -21.09 10.03
N GLN A 89 -22.73 -22.36 9.77
CA GLN A 89 -21.79 -23.27 9.12
C GLN A 89 -21.38 -22.79 7.71
N ASN A 90 -22.20 -21.91 7.10
CA ASN A 90 -21.85 -21.22 5.87
C ASN A 90 -20.57 -20.37 5.99
N TRP A 91 -20.28 -19.73 7.12
CA TRP A 91 -19.08 -18.89 7.34
C TRP A 91 -17.77 -19.66 7.29
N SER A 92 -17.82 -20.96 7.58
CA SER A 92 -16.67 -21.87 7.46
C SER A 92 -16.44 -22.32 6.02
N LYS A 93 -17.36 -22.06 5.07
CA LYS A 93 -17.24 -22.53 3.70
C LYS A 93 -16.17 -21.73 2.93
N PRO A 94 -15.31 -22.41 2.15
CA PRO A 94 -14.31 -21.78 1.29
C PRO A 94 -14.77 -20.58 0.44
N PRO A 95 -15.95 -20.61 -0.25
CA PRO A 95 -16.39 -19.48 -1.09
C PRO A 95 -16.53 -18.16 -0.33
N ILE A 96 -16.88 -18.20 0.96
CA ILE A 96 -16.97 -16.98 1.78
C ILE A 96 -15.57 -16.42 2.03
N GLY A 97 -14.57 -17.28 2.24
CA GLY A 97 -13.17 -16.87 2.35
C GLY A 97 -12.69 -16.14 1.08
N TYR A 98 -12.97 -16.70 -0.11
CA TYR A 98 -12.62 -16.05 -1.38
C TYR A 98 -13.33 -14.71 -1.56
N CYS A 99 -14.62 -14.63 -1.23
CA CYS A 99 -15.38 -13.38 -1.29
C CYS A 99 -14.81 -12.30 -0.36
N LEU A 100 -14.46 -12.67 0.88
CA LEU A 100 -13.84 -11.77 1.84
C LEU A 100 -12.46 -11.29 1.38
N THR A 101 -11.61 -12.18 0.88
CA THR A 101 -10.30 -11.81 0.30
C THR A 101 -10.46 -10.86 -0.87
N ALA A 102 -11.39 -11.13 -1.79
CA ALA A 102 -11.65 -10.27 -2.95
C ALA A 102 -12.14 -8.88 -2.52
N LEU A 103 -13.02 -8.80 -1.51
CA LEU A 103 -13.51 -7.53 -0.98
C LEU A 103 -12.36 -6.70 -0.39
N VAL A 104 -11.50 -7.30 0.44
CA VAL A 104 -10.34 -6.61 1.02
C VAL A 104 -9.40 -6.11 -0.06
N PHE A 105 -9.15 -6.93 -1.09
CA PHE A 105 -8.31 -6.54 -2.21
C PHE A 105 -8.89 -5.34 -2.97
N CYS A 106 -10.19 -5.36 -3.28
CA CYS A 106 -10.85 -4.24 -3.97
C CYS A 106 -10.81 -2.94 -3.15
N VAL A 107 -11.14 -3.00 -1.86
CA VAL A 107 -11.13 -1.81 -0.98
C VAL A 107 -9.71 -1.24 -0.85
N SER A 108 -8.72 -2.12 -0.64
CA SER A 108 -7.32 -1.72 -0.54
C SER A 108 -6.79 -1.17 -1.86
N ALA A 109 -7.28 -1.66 -3.00
CA ALA A 109 -6.90 -1.16 -4.32
C ALA A 109 -7.42 0.25 -4.55
N ILE A 110 -8.70 0.52 -4.23
CA ILE A 110 -9.30 1.86 -4.34
C ILE A 110 -8.50 2.88 -3.49
N LEU A 111 -8.19 2.53 -2.25
CA LEU A 111 -7.40 3.39 -1.36
C LEU A 111 -6.00 3.65 -1.91
N SER A 112 -5.32 2.60 -2.41
CA SER A 112 -3.96 2.75 -2.96
C SER A 112 -3.94 3.55 -4.27
N SER A 113 -4.94 3.35 -5.15
CA SER A 113 -5.10 4.13 -6.37
C SER A 113 -5.32 5.61 -6.08
N PHE A 114 -6.17 5.93 -5.09
CA PHE A 114 -6.36 7.31 -4.65
C PHE A 114 -5.05 7.91 -4.11
N TYR A 115 -4.29 7.18 -3.31
CA TYR A 115 -3.00 7.64 -2.81
C TYR A 115 -1.99 7.89 -3.94
N SER A 116 -1.96 7.01 -4.94
CA SER A 116 -1.06 7.10 -6.08
C SER A 116 -1.34 8.35 -6.94
N SER A 117 -2.60 8.80 -6.98
CA SER A 117 -3.00 10.03 -7.69
C SER A 117 -2.40 11.32 -7.13
N ARG A 118 -1.77 11.28 -5.96
CA ARG A 118 -1.06 12.43 -5.38
C ARG A 118 0.19 12.81 -6.17
N PHE A 119 0.77 11.86 -6.90
CA PHE A 119 2.07 12.05 -7.53
C PHE A 119 1.91 12.51 -8.98
N LEU A 120 2.56 13.63 -9.31
CA LEU A 120 2.73 14.16 -10.65
C LEU A 120 4.20 14.03 -11.06
N ILE A 121 4.46 13.50 -12.25
CA ILE A 121 5.81 13.46 -12.80
C ILE A 121 6.05 14.77 -13.55
N VAL A 122 7.06 15.51 -13.13
CA VAL A 122 7.43 16.79 -13.73
C VAL A 122 8.77 16.63 -14.44
N GLU A 123 8.79 17.10 -15.70
CA GLU A 123 9.98 17.13 -16.54
C GLU A 123 10.66 18.50 -16.43
N ASN A 124 12.00 18.51 -16.37
CA ASN A 124 12.86 19.69 -16.37
C ASN A 124 12.64 20.66 -15.19
N ARG A 125 13.21 20.32 -14.02
CA ARG A 125 13.18 21.19 -12.83
C ARG A 125 13.96 22.50 -13.05
N THR A 126 13.39 23.62 -12.63
CA THR A 126 14.06 24.92 -12.53
C THR A 126 14.72 25.16 -11.17
N PHE A 127 14.46 24.30 -10.17
CA PHE A 127 14.93 24.43 -8.79
C PHE A 127 15.87 23.28 -8.39
N SER A 128 16.90 23.58 -7.58
CA SER A 128 17.87 22.60 -7.06
C SER A 128 17.24 21.67 -6.01
N LEU A 129 17.75 20.43 -5.92
CA LEU A 129 17.33 19.48 -4.89
C LEU A 129 17.69 20.00 -3.48
N PRO A 130 16.86 19.73 -2.46
CA PRO A 130 17.23 20.00 -1.08
C PRO A 130 18.48 19.22 -0.67
N ILE A 131 19.31 19.79 0.20
CA ILE A 131 20.60 19.22 0.65
C ILE A 131 20.40 17.83 1.30
N ASN A 132 19.24 17.58 1.90
CA ASN A 132 18.87 16.29 2.49
C ASN A 132 18.86 15.15 1.45
N CYS A 133 18.80 15.45 0.16
CA CYS A 133 18.88 14.46 -0.91
C CYS A 133 20.32 14.07 -1.28
N ALA A 134 21.34 14.77 -0.77
CA ALA A 134 22.75 14.54 -1.10
C ALA A 134 23.26 13.16 -0.65
N GLU A 135 22.62 12.55 0.35
CA GLU A 135 22.94 11.20 0.82
C GLU A 135 22.48 10.12 -0.18
N TYR A 136 21.46 10.42 -0.98
CA TYR A 136 20.83 9.47 -1.88
C TYR A 136 21.20 9.71 -3.35
N GLN A 137 21.54 10.94 -3.73
CA GLN A 137 21.78 11.36 -5.12
C GLN A 137 22.79 12.49 -5.22
N ASP A 138 23.43 12.58 -6.39
CA ASP A 138 24.29 13.72 -6.72
C ASP A 138 23.44 14.98 -6.95
N VAL A 139 23.44 15.86 -5.94
CA VAL A 139 22.77 17.17 -5.92
C VAL A 139 23.26 18.13 -7.03
N THR A 140 24.44 17.87 -7.60
CA THR A 140 25.00 18.71 -8.69
C THR A 140 24.50 18.28 -10.07
N SER A 141 24.08 17.02 -10.21
CA SER A 141 23.41 16.53 -11.41
C SER A 141 21.99 17.07 -11.49
N ARG A 142 21.55 17.49 -12.67
CA ARG A 142 20.17 17.96 -12.92
C ARG A 142 19.38 16.85 -13.65
N PRO A 143 18.88 15.83 -12.94
CA PRO A 143 18.10 14.78 -13.57
C PRO A 143 16.80 15.38 -14.15
N PRO A 144 16.45 15.02 -15.41
CA PRO A 144 15.34 15.62 -16.12
C PRO A 144 13.97 15.27 -15.54
N TYR A 145 13.84 14.21 -14.72
CA TYR A 145 12.55 13.77 -14.20
C TYR A 145 12.54 13.75 -12.66
N SER A 146 11.46 14.29 -12.09
CA SER A 146 11.21 14.32 -10.65
C SER A 146 9.73 14.14 -10.34
N VAL A 147 9.41 13.89 -9.07
CA VAL A 147 8.04 13.72 -8.59
C VAL A 147 7.63 14.94 -7.77
N MET A 148 6.46 15.48 -8.05
CA MET A 148 5.83 16.57 -7.30
C MET A 148 4.41 16.19 -6.90
N LEU A 149 3.81 16.92 -5.96
CA LEU A 149 2.41 16.71 -5.61
C LEU A 149 1.49 17.29 -6.70
N THR A 150 0.41 16.58 -7.01
CA THR A 150 -0.65 17.10 -7.88
C THR A 150 -1.31 18.33 -7.24
N PRO A 151 -1.80 19.29 -8.05
CA PRO A 151 -2.35 20.55 -7.56
C PRO A 151 -3.51 20.36 -6.56
N LEU A 152 -4.27 19.26 -6.69
CA LEU A 152 -5.33 18.89 -5.75
C LEU A 152 -4.80 18.59 -4.33
N PHE A 153 -3.63 17.97 -4.24
CA PHE A 153 -3.01 17.58 -2.96
C PHE A 153 -2.10 18.66 -2.38
N SER A 154 -1.62 19.60 -3.21
CA SER A 154 -0.89 20.80 -2.75
C SER A 154 -1.81 21.99 -2.47
N PHE A 155 -3.10 21.89 -2.79
CA PHE A 155 -4.08 22.93 -2.54
C PHE A 155 -4.24 23.22 -1.04
N ASP A 156 -4.43 24.51 -0.72
CA ASP A 156 -4.78 25.05 0.60
C ASP A 156 -4.07 24.35 1.77
N ASN A 157 -2.78 24.68 1.97
CA ASN A 157 -1.94 24.12 3.04
C ASN A 157 -1.89 22.57 3.08
N MET A 158 -2.07 21.91 1.93
CA MET A 158 -2.08 20.45 1.79
C MET A 158 -3.19 19.77 2.61
N ILE A 159 -4.35 20.41 2.75
CA ILE A 159 -5.43 19.91 3.61
C ILE A 159 -5.94 18.52 3.18
N VAL A 160 -6.08 18.29 1.88
CA VAL A 160 -6.52 17.01 1.32
C VAL A 160 -5.54 15.89 1.69
N LEU A 161 -4.24 16.15 1.56
CA LEU A 161 -3.20 15.21 1.93
C LEU A 161 -3.24 14.90 3.42
N ARG A 162 -3.36 15.92 4.28
CA ARG A 162 -3.40 15.74 5.75
C ARG A 162 -4.60 14.89 6.19
N VAL A 163 -5.79 15.19 5.66
CA VAL A 163 -7.00 14.41 5.96
C VAL A 163 -6.84 12.96 5.51
N TYR A 164 -6.31 12.74 4.30
CA TYR A 164 -6.06 11.38 3.80
C TYR A 164 -5.02 10.65 4.67
N VAL A 165 -3.91 11.29 5.04
CA VAL A 165 -2.86 10.66 5.87
C VAL A 165 -3.38 10.35 7.26
N MET A 166 -4.22 11.21 7.86
CA MET A 166 -4.87 10.90 9.14
C MET A 166 -5.82 9.71 9.02
N PHE A 167 -6.66 9.68 7.99
CA PHE A 167 -7.56 8.56 7.74
C PHE A 167 -6.78 7.25 7.53
N ASP A 168 -5.72 7.30 6.72
CA ASP A 168 -4.87 6.14 6.47
C ASP A 168 -4.11 5.68 7.72
N ALA A 169 -3.66 6.61 8.56
CA ALA A 169 -3.03 6.27 9.84
C ALA A 169 -4.01 5.54 10.76
N ILE A 170 -5.28 5.95 10.80
CA ILE A 170 -6.32 5.25 11.57
C ILE A 170 -6.55 3.84 10.99
N VAL A 171 -6.77 3.76 9.68
CA VAL A 171 -7.07 2.49 8.99
C VAL A 171 -5.91 1.50 9.03
N THR A 172 -4.67 1.98 8.98
CA THR A 172 -3.47 1.14 8.86
C THR A 172 -2.73 0.91 10.18
N LYS A 173 -2.84 1.80 11.19
CA LYS A 173 -2.11 1.66 12.47
C LYS A 173 -2.98 1.41 13.70
N VAL A 174 -4.29 1.64 13.66
CA VAL A 174 -5.20 1.33 14.79
C VAL A 174 -5.71 -0.12 14.71
N ILE A 175 -5.47 -0.78 13.58
CA ILE A 175 -5.65 -2.22 13.35
C ILE A 175 -4.27 -2.89 13.37
#